data_AF-A0A699XKR6-F1
#
_entry.id   AF-A0A699XKR6-F1
#
_cell.length_a   1.000
_cell.length_b   1.000
_cell.length_c   1.000
_cell.angle_alpha   90.00
_cell.angle_beta   90.00
_cell.angle_gamma   90.00
#
_symmetry.space_group_name_H-M   'P 1'
#
loop_
_entity.id
_entity.type
_entity.pdbx_description
1 polymer ?
#
loop_
_entity_poly.entity_id
_entity_poly.type
_entity_poly.pdbx_seq_one_letter_code
_entity_poly.pdbx_strand_id
1 'polypeptide(L)'
;TGSLATLLAYRKAYHDRIWDHDNSMERSETLALAAYGGSCITRECSRLAFKEKGRSLQASDLTEHVHTAFLNTVGERKETPQ
;
A
#
# COMPACT_ATOMS: atom_id res chain seq x y z
N THR A 1 -2.51 -11.37 -0.50
CA THR A 1 -2.26 -9.94 -0.20
C THR A 1 -2.93 -9.09 -1.27
N GLY A 2 -4.14 -8.59 -1.02
CA GLY A 2 -4.85 -7.75 -2.00
C GLY A 2 -4.07 -6.49 -2.35
N SER A 3 -3.47 -5.83 -1.34
CA SER A 3 -2.61 -4.66 -1.51
C SER A 3 -1.43 -4.88 -2.46
N LEU A 4 -0.69 -5.99 -2.32
CA LEU A 4 0.43 -6.32 -3.21
C LEU A 4 -0.05 -6.52 -4.65
N ALA A 5 -1.14 -7.25 -4.85
CA ALA A 5 -1.70 -7.49 -6.18
C ALA A 5 -2.11 -6.17 -6.85
N THR A 6 -2.75 -5.26 -6.11
CA THR A 6 -3.06 -3.91 -6.60
C THR A 6 -1.81 -3.14 -7.00
N LEU A 7 -0.76 -3.15 -6.20
CA LEU A 7 0.50 -2.46 -6.54
C LEU A 7 1.24 -3.09 -7.72
N LEU A 8 1.15 -4.42 -7.89
CA LEU A 8 1.67 -5.09 -9.09
C LEU A 8 0.86 -4.74 -10.35
N ALA A 9 -0.45 -4.55 -10.22
CA ALA A 9 -1.28 -4.05 -11.31
C ALA A 9 -0.91 -2.59 -11.67
N TYR A 10 -0.67 -1.73 -10.67
CA TYR A 10 -0.18 -0.37 -10.90
C TYR A 10 1.20 -0.37 -11.54
N ARG A 11 2.10 -1.24 -11.09
CA ARG A 11 3.39 -1.46 -11.75
C ARG A 11 3.21 -1.84 -13.22
N LYS A 12 2.31 -2.77 -13.53
CA LYS A 12 2.05 -3.14 -14.93
C LYS A 12 1.59 -1.93 -15.73
N ALA A 13 0.62 -1.18 -15.20
CA ALA A 13 0.09 0.01 -15.85
C ALA A 13 1.13 1.14 -16.05
N TYR A 14 2.08 1.31 -15.12
CA TYR A 14 3.26 2.19 -15.28
C TYR A 14 4.10 1.75 -16.49
N HIS A 15 4.48 0.47 -16.54
CA HIS A 15 5.30 -0.04 -17.65
C HIS A 15 4.55 -0.09 -18.99
N ASP A 16 3.22 -0.20 -18.95
CA ASP A 16 2.34 -0.14 -20.12
C ASP A 16 2.00 1.32 -20.52
N ARG A 17 2.47 2.32 -19.77
CA ARG A 17 2.25 3.76 -20.00
C ARG A 17 0.78 4.13 -20.17
N ILE A 18 -0.07 3.61 -19.28
CA ILE A 18 -1.52 3.93 -19.29
C ILE A 18 -1.75 5.41 -18.89
N TRP A 19 -0.85 6.00 -18.12
CA TRP A 19 -0.80 7.43 -17.81
C TRP A 19 0.48 8.06 -18.35
N ASP A 20 0.54 9.40 -18.39
CA ASP A 20 1.75 10.12 -18.77
C ASP A 20 2.73 10.22 -17.59
N HIS A 21 3.97 9.81 -17.82
CA HIS A 21 5.07 9.85 -16.85
C HIS A 21 6.42 9.62 -17.55
N ASP A 22 7.51 9.88 -16.85
CA ASP A 22 8.89 9.78 -17.36
C ASP A 22 9.35 8.35 -17.73
N ASN A 23 8.66 7.33 -17.21
CA ASN A 23 9.00 5.91 -17.35
C ASN A 23 10.49 5.62 -17.03
N SER A 24 11.02 6.32 -16.04
CA SER A 24 12.42 6.26 -15.64
C SER A 24 12.79 5.03 -14.83
N MET A 25 11.81 4.35 -14.24
CA MET A 25 12.04 3.26 -13.28
C MET A 25 12.11 1.89 -13.95
N GLU A 26 13.06 1.07 -13.52
CA GLU A 26 13.25 -0.27 -14.06
C GLU A 26 12.17 -1.27 -13.56
N ARG A 27 12.03 -2.38 -14.27
CA ARG A 27 11.14 -3.48 -13.90
C ARG A 27 11.51 -4.11 -12.55
N SER A 28 12.80 -4.21 -12.24
CA SER A 28 13.28 -4.74 -10.96
C SER A 28 12.98 -3.79 -9.79
N GLU A 29 13.23 -2.50 -9.96
CA GLU A 29 12.97 -1.46 -8.95
C GLU A 29 11.48 -1.34 -8.62
N THR A 30 10.63 -1.26 -9.64
CA THR A 30 9.17 -1.20 -9.47
C THR A 30 8.61 -2.46 -8.80
N LEU A 31 9.22 -3.63 -9.03
CA LEU A 31 8.83 -4.87 -8.34
C LEU A 31 9.18 -4.79 -6.85
N ALA A 32 10.39 -4.33 -6.52
CA ALA A 32 10.80 -4.13 -5.13
C ALA A 32 9.89 -3.14 -4.41
N LEU A 33 9.51 -2.04 -5.07
CA LEU A 33 8.59 -1.04 -4.51
C LEU A 33 7.18 -1.59 -4.29
N ALA A 34 6.65 -2.37 -5.23
CA ALA A 34 5.35 -3.02 -5.05
C ALA A 34 5.37 -4.00 -3.87
N ALA A 35 6.43 -4.81 -3.75
CA ALA A 35 6.61 -5.75 -2.64
C ALA A 35 6.75 -5.04 -1.30
N TYR A 36 7.55 -3.97 -1.25
CA TYR A 36 7.76 -3.16 -0.07
C TYR A 36 6.47 -2.46 0.36
N GLY A 37 5.83 -1.70 -0.54
CA GLY A 37 4.58 -0.99 -0.25
C GLY A 37 3.46 -1.93 0.17
N GLY A 38 3.31 -3.07 -0.51
CA GLY A 38 2.32 -4.08 -0.15
C GLY A 38 2.54 -4.63 1.26
N SER A 39 3.79 -4.87 1.64
CA SER A 39 4.19 -5.34 2.98
C SER A 39 3.95 -4.27 4.05
N CYS A 40 4.28 -3.00 3.76
CA CYS A 40 4.03 -1.88 4.65
C CYS A 40 2.54 -1.72 4.95
N ILE A 41 1.67 -1.76 3.93
CA ILE A 41 0.21 -1.67 4.11
C ILE A 41 -0.28 -2.81 5.01
N THR A 42 0.12 -4.05 4.75
CA THR A 42 -0.34 -5.20 5.56
C THR A 42 0.11 -5.10 7.02
N ARG A 43 1.35 -4.64 7.27
CA ARG A 43 1.84 -4.43 8.65
C ARG A 43 1.10 -3.30 9.35
N GLU A 44 0.80 -2.22 8.63
CA GLU A 44 0.07 -1.09 9.18
C GLU A 44 -1.39 -1.46 9.51
N CYS A 45 -2.08 -2.20 8.63
CA CYS A 45 -3.40 -2.76 8.94
C CYS A 45 -3.36 -3.60 10.23
N SER A 46 -2.34 -4.47 10.35
CA SER A 46 -2.17 -5.34 11.53
C SER A 46 -1.93 -4.53 12.80
N ARG A 47 -1.11 -3.48 12.72
CA ARG A 47 -0.82 -2.59 13.85
C ARG A 47 -2.07 -1.85 14.32
N LEU A 48 -2.85 -1.29 13.39
CA LEU A 48 -4.07 -0.56 13.70
C LEU A 48 -5.14 -1.48 14.30
N ALA A 49 -5.40 -2.61 13.65
CA ALA A 49 -6.38 -3.59 14.11
C ALA A 49 -6.00 -4.14 15.49
N PHE A 50 -4.72 -4.47 15.72
CA PHE A 50 -4.28 -5.01 17.01
C PHE A 50 -4.34 -3.95 18.11
N LYS A 51 -4.10 -2.67 17.78
CA LYS A 51 -4.27 -1.57 18.74
C LYS A 51 -5.72 -1.45 19.22
N GLU A 52 -6.69 -1.75 18.36
CA GLU A 52 -8.12 -1.64 18.70
C GLU A 52 -8.67 -2.91 19.37
N LYS A 53 -8.42 -4.09 18.79
CA LYS A 53 -9.02 -5.36 19.23
C LYS A 53 -8.11 -6.19 20.15
N GLY A 54 -6.81 -5.91 20.17
CA GLY A 54 -5.84 -6.69 20.92
C GLY A 54 -5.92 -8.19 20.61
N ARG A 55 -6.11 -9.01 21.64
CA ARG A 55 -6.13 -10.48 21.50
C ARG A 55 -7.37 -11.02 20.77
N SER A 56 -8.44 -10.24 20.65
CA SER A 56 -9.64 -10.67 19.93
C SER A 56 -9.59 -10.34 18.43
N LEU A 57 -8.46 -9.86 17.92
CA LEU A 57 -8.28 -9.55 16.50
C LEU A 57 -8.59 -10.76 15.61
N GLN A 58 -9.44 -10.53 14.61
CA GLN A 58 -9.75 -11.47 13.55
C GLN A 58 -9.22 -10.97 12.19
N ALA A 59 -9.14 -11.89 11.23
CA ALA A 59 -8.70 -11.55 9.88
C ALA A 59 -9.67 -10.57 9.18
N SER A 60 -10.97 -10.61 9.50
CA SER A 60 -11.98 -9.70 8.98
C SER A 60 -11.71 -8.24 9.38
N ASP A 61 -11.26 -8.02 10.62
CA ASP A 61 -11.01 -6.68 11.17
C ASP A 61 -9.93 -5.91 10.40
N LEU A 62 -8.98 -6.62 9.79
CA LEU A 62 -7.92 -6.00 8.97
C LEU A 62 -8.50 -5.21 7.79
N THR A 63 -9.62 -5.66 7.23
CA THR A 63 -10.23 -5.06 6.05
C THR A 63 -10.73 -3.64 6.32
N GLU A 64 -11.20 -3.39 7.55
CA GLU A 64 -11.71 -2.08 7.99
C GLU A 64 -10.60 -1.01 7.99
N HIS A 65 -9.34 -1.43 8.16
CA HIS A 65 -8.20 -0.51 8.25
C HIS A 65 -7.40 -0.37 6.95
N VAL A 66 -7.77 -1.05 5.86
CA VAL A 66 -6.99 -1.05 4.60
C VAL A 66 -6.83 0.37 4.04
N HIS A 67 -7.90 1.16 4.02
CA HIS A 67 -7.86 2.52 3.49
C HIS A 67 -6.93 3.43 4.30
N THR A 68 -7.07 3.45 5.62
CA THR A 68 -6.22 4.24 6.52
C THR A 68 -4.76 3.78 6.45
N ALA A 69 -4.52 2.47 6.40
CA ALA A 69 -3.17 1.93 6.27
C ALA A 69 -2.50 2.33 4.95
N PHE A 70 -3.26 2.35 3.84
CA PHE A 70 -2.79 2.87 2.56
C PHE A 70 -2.38 4.34 2.68
N LEU A 71 -3.24 5.21 3.21
CA LEU A 71 -2.95 6.63 3.38
C LEU A 71 -1.73 6.90 4.27
N ASN A 72 -1.56 6.14 5.35
CA ASN A 72 -0.44 6.30 6.28
C ASN A 72 0.92 5.88 5.67
N THR A 73 0.93 5.02 4.66
CA THR A 73 2.15 4.38 4.16
C THR A 73 2.56 4.85 2.76
N VAL A 74 1.65 4.77 1.80
CA VAL A 74 1.91 5.05 0.37
C VAL A 74 1.07 6.18 -0.18
N GLY A 75 -0.02 6.56 0.50
CA GLY A 75 -0.88 7.66 0.07
C GLY A 75 -0.19 9.03 0.20
N GLU A 76 -0.79 10.02 -0.44
CA GLU A 76 -0.31 11.39 -0.38
C GLU A 76 -0.32 11.91 1.06
N ARG A 77 0.79 12.49 1.49
CA ARG A 77 0.83 13.18 2.78
C ARG A 77 -0.01 14.44 2.65
N LYS A 78 -0.99 14.62 3.53
CA LYS A 78 -1.62 15.93 3.70
C LYS A 78 -0.51 16.92 4.09
N GLU A 79 -0.21 17.86 3.21
CA GLU A 79 0.64 18.99 3.57
C GLU A 79 0.00 19.67 4.78
N THR A 80 0.75 19.75 5.88
CA THR A 80 0.33 20.58 7.02
C THR A 80 0.50 22.02 6.55
N PRO A 81 -0.55 22.88 6.59
CA PRO A 81 -0.36 24.30 6.35
C PRO A 81 0.72 24.81 7.31
N GLN A 82 1.77 25.42 6.76
CA GLN A 82 2.84 26.05 7.56
C GLN A 82 2.30 27.25 8.33
#